data_AF-A0A5D6YAA2-F1
#
_entry.id   AF-A0A5D6YAA2-F1
#
_cell.length_a   1.000
_cell.length_b   1.000
_cell.length_c   1.000
_cell.angle_alpha   90.00
_cell.angle_beta   90.00
_cell.angle_gamma   90.00
#
_symmetry.space_group_name_H-M   'P 1'
#
loop_
_entity.id
_entity.type
_entity.pdbx_description
1 polymer ?
#
loop_
_entity_poly.entity_id
_entity_poly.type
_entity_poly.pdbx_seq_one_letter_code
_entity_poly.pdbx_strand_id
1 'polypeptide(L)'
;MSSMSAAPRLLLLRPPRRLAAHRSFSGASSQPKQSRSKSSSTNTIMVFASEVPVVAALNPYRKVEDVFLDVWRRTNPRQLEALQTKLHVPPPPSPEERVQELAKALGVEAPLAALTQEAAVAETAPAVVAASAKIAAALPASAPAAVREEVVQLLTSEMHKSFGARQEAPALQHYEREQRVAVRERNLVFSKKQLTTLGGYDVFVGGKIDGKAGGKVLEVKNRIKRFMTPLPPYDVAQLQTYLFILGATDGELVEHLRGDEAASKLTKVAWDARMWETQLAPFVLRFSSALVHFMGDEGSQAHFLQGESGAKREIIRRHWLQELPHGSGESDFASLVDEESSDEAPSEDDDAPSWDELEREAQAADRLNATEKRGRGDDDDEDEDYRRSKKKKKSSSSGGGGGGGRGGGSSRR
;
A
#
# COMPACT_ATOMS: atom_id res chain seq x y z
N MET A 1 -60.33 16.24 0.98
CA MET A 1 -60.23 17.44 0.10
C MET A 1 -60.15 18.67 1.00
N SER A 2 -59.32 19.64 0.63
CA SER A 2 -58.97 20.89 1.34
C SER A 2 -57.99 20.71 2.51
N SER A 3 -56.67 20.86 2.37
CA SER A 3 -55.81 21.94 1.85
C SER A 3 -55.57 23.09 2.84
N MET A 4 -54.28 23.43 2.94
CA MET A 4 -53.64 24.62 3.52
C MET A 4 -53.29 24.62 5.01
N SER A 5 -51.99 24.49 5.28
CA SER A 5 -51.32 25.17 6.39
C SER A 5 -49.92 25.59 5.95
N ALA A 6 -49.53 26.77 6.43
CA ALA A 6 -48.63 27.72 5.78
C ALA A 6 -47.15 27.57 6.19
N ALA A 7 -46.26 28.00 5.29
CA ALA A 7 -44.84 28.21 5.54
C ALA A 7 -44.58 29.56 6.24
N PRO A 8 -43.53 29.68 7.09
CA PRO A 8 -43.19 30.94 7.72
C PRO A 8 -42.25 31.80 6.85
N ARG A 9 -42.59 33.10 6.77
CA ARG A 9 -41.78 34.19 6.22
C ARG A 9 -40.63 34.55 7.16
N LEU A 10 -39.39 34.54 6.66
CA LEU A 10 -38.25 35.16 7.34
C LEU A 10 -38.22 36.67 7.04
N LEU A 11 -38.27 37.48 8.10
CA LEU A 11 -38.13 38.93 8.09
C LEU A 11 -36.65 39.33 8.00
N LEU A 12 -36.29 40.07 6.94
CA LEU A 12 -35.02 40.78 6.81
C LEU A 12 -35.06 42.07 7.64
N LEU A 13 -34.22 42.15 8.69
CA LEU A 13 -33.94 43.37 9.43
C LEU A 13 -32.47 43.78 9.19
N ARG A 14 -32.27 44.83 8.39
CA ARG A 14 -31.15 45.81 8.50
C ARG A 14 -31.61 46.89 9.49
N PRO A 15 -30.77 47.55 10.32
CA PRO A 15 -29.68 48.47 9.90
C PRO A 15 -28.58 48.60 11.03
N PRO A 16 -27.77 49.69 11.22
CA PRO A 16 -27.55 50.92 10.45
C PRO A 16 -26.08 51.33 10.17
N ARG A 17 -25.96 52.31 9.27
CA ARG A 17 -24.79 53.14 8.97
C ARG A 17 -24.32 53.92 10.21
N ARG A 18 -23.00 54.07 10.38
CA ARG A 18 -22.40 55.15 11.17
C ARG A 18 -21.34 55.92 10.38
N LEU A 19 -21.29 57.19 10.75
CA LEU A 19 -20.70 58.36 10.12
C LEU A 19 -19.18 58.43 10.22
N ALA A 20 -18.65 59.27 9.33
CA ALA A 20 -17.27 59.67 9.15
C ALA A 20 -16.62 60.33 10.38
N ALA A 21 -15.30 60.20 10.46
CA ALA A 21 -14.42 61.15 11.15
C ALA A 21 -13.17 61.39 10.30
N HIS A 22 -12.92 62.68 10.04
CA HIS A 22 -11.71 63.25 9.45
C HIS A 22 -10.48 63.09 10.35
N ARG A 23 -9.31 62.85 9.75
CA ARG A 23 -7.96 63.34 10.15
C ARG A 23 -6.95 62.83 9.11
N SER A 24 -6.44 63.69 8.23
CA SER A 24 -5.28 64.60 8.34
C SER A 24 -4.00 63.99 7.77
N PHE A 25 -3.49 64.69 6.76
CA PHE A 25 -2.32 64.43 5.92
C PHE A 25 -0.98 64.38 6.68
N SER A 26 -0.18 63.35 6.38
CA SER A 26 1.28 63.36 6.22
C SER A 26 1.60 62.07 5.44
N GLY A 27 2.31 62.01 4.32
CA GLY A 27 3.52 62.70 3.95
C GLY A 27 4.68 61.70 3.96
N ALA A 28 4.64 60.63 3.15
CA ALA A 28 5.75 59.69 3.01
C ALA A 28 5.72 58.88 1.71
N SER A 29 6.68 59.20 0.83
CA SER A 29 7.44 58.30 -0.06
C SER A 29 6.70 57.14 -0.74
N SER A 30 6.29 57.38 -1.99
CA SER A 30 5.90 56.35 -2.95
C SER A 30 7.11 55.50 -3.38
N GLN A 31 7.34 54.37 -2.71
CA GLN A 31 8.14 53.28 -3.28
C GLN A 31 7.28 52.44 -4.24
N PRO A 32 7.82 52.01 -5.40
CA PRO A 32 7.08 51.18 -6.33
C PRO A 32 6.77 49.83 -5.69
N LYS A 33 5.48 49.50 -5.62
CA LYS A 33 4.99 48.18 -5.23
C LYS A 33 5.59 47.14 -6.19
N GLN A 34 6.63 46.46 -5.75
CA GLN A 34 7.10 45.23 -6.39
C GLN A 34 5.92 44.27 -6.45
N SER A 35 5.44 44.02 -7.67
CA SER A 35 4.47 42.98 -7.96
C SER A 35 5.09 41.66 -7.51
N ARG A 36 4.65 41.13 -6.37
CA ARG A 36 4.92 39.75 -5.96
C ARG A 36 4.51 38.85 -7.13
N SER A 37 5.50 38.32 -7.84
CA SER A 37 5.30 37.42 -8.96
C SER A 37 4.47 36.24 -8.47
N LYS A 38 3.35 36.01 -9.15
CA LYS A 38 2.45 34.90 -8.87
C LYS A 38 3.22 33.58 -8.94
N SER A 39 3.35 32.94 -7.79
CA SER A 39 3.35 31.48 -7.62
C SER A 39 4.27 30.72 -8.58
N SER A 40 5.57 30.66 -8.28
CA SER A 40 6.35 29.48 -8.72
C SER A 40 5.67 28.27 -8.07
N SER A 41 5.02 27.43 -8.85
CA SER A 41 4.62 26.11 -8.39
C SER A 41 5.90 25.43 -7.89
N THR A 42 6.03 25.24 -6.59
CA THR A 42 7.20 24.55 -6.03
C THR A 42 7.21 23.14 -6.59
N ASN A 43 8.27 22.81 -7.33
CA ASN A 43 8.43 21.47 -7.87
C ASN A 43 8.56 20.52 -6.69
N THR A 44 7.70 19.52 -6.58
CA THR A 44 7.62 18.66 -5.40
C THR A 44 7.83 17.21 -5.81
N ILE A 45 8.79 16.54 -5.16
CA ILE A 45 8.96 15.09 -5.22
C ILE A 45 8.27 14.49 -4.00
N MET A 46 7.30 13.59 -4.23
CA MET A 46 6.53 12.94 -3.18
C MET A 46 6.70 11.42 -3.26
N VAL A 47 7.36 10.86 -2.25
CA VAL A 47 7.51 9.41 -2.06
C VAL A 47 6.52 8.95 -1.00
N PHE A 48 5.65 8.01 -1.32
CA PHE A 48 4.67 7.54 -0.35
C PHE A 48 5.29 6.60 0.68
N ALA A 49 4.74 6.54 1.90
CA ALA A 49 5.22 5.66 2.96
C ALA A 49 5.21 4.18 2.54
N SER A 50 4.26 3.76 1.70
CA SER A 50 4.21 2.41 1.11
C SER A 50 5.21 2.19 -0.03
N GLU A 51 5.82 3.24 -0.56
CA GLU A 51 6.87 3.21 -1.59
C GLU A 51 8.27 3.21 -0.97
N VAL A 52 8.46 3.81 0.21
CA VAL A 52 9.75 3.84 0.92
C VAL A 52 10.38 2.45 1.07
N PRO A 53 9.66 1.38 1.46
CA PRO A 53 10.24 0.04 1.53
C PRO A 53 10.74 -0.49 0.19
N VAL A 54 10.14 -0.08 -0.93
CA VAL A 54 10.59 -0.50 -2.26
C VAL A 54 11.88 0.23 -2.62
N VAL A 55 11.91 1.54 -2.35
CA VAL A 55 13.08 2.39 -2.59
C VAL A 55 14.28 1.94 -1.74
N ALA A 56 14.04 1.49 -0.51
CA ALA A 56 15.05 0.95 0.39
C ALA A 56 15.35 -0.56 0.18
N ALA A 57 14.87 -1.16 -0.92
CA ALA A 57 15.05 -2.59 -1.25
C ALA A 57 14.55 -3.59 -0.19
N LEU A 58 13.62 -3.18 0.68
CA LEU A 58 13.01 -4.00 1.73
C LEU A 58 11.73 -4.73 1.27
N ASN A 59 11.19 -4.38 0.11
CA ASN A 59 9.98 -4.99 -0.47
C ASN A 59 10.31 -5.81 -1.73
N PRO A 60 10.26 -7.15 -1.67
CA PRO A 60 10.62 -8.01 -2.81
C PRO A 60 9.51 -8.12 -3.87
N TYR A 61 8.31 -7.60 -3.60
CA TYR A 61 7.13 -7.84 -4.44
C TYR A 61 6.84 -6.70 -5.42
N ARG A 62 7.41 -5.52 -5.22
CA ARG A 62 7.23 -4.36 -6.09
C ARG A 62 8.59 -3.90 -6.61
N LYS A 63 8.64 -3.54 -7.88
CA LYS A 63 9.87 -3.14 -8.54
C LYS A 63 10.13 -1.65 -8.37
N VAL A 64 11.40 -1.27 -8.26
CA VAL A 64 11.80 0.13 -8.10
C VAL A 64 11.48 0.96 -9.34
N GLU A 65 11.54 0.39 -10.54
CA GLU A 65 11.20 1.08 -11.79
C GLU A 65 9.73 1.49 -11.88
N ASP A 66 8.82 0.73 -11.27
CA ASP A 66 7.40 1.09 -11.21
C ASP A 66 7.22 2.31 -10.28
N VAL A 67 7.87 2.28 -9.10
CA VAL A 67 7.87 3.42 -8.16
C VAL A 67 8.51 4.65 -8.79
N PHE A 68 9.60 4.49 -9.52
CA PHE A 68 10.30 5.58 -10.20
C PHE A 68 9.39 6.26 -11.23
N LEU A 69 8.69 5.47 -12.05
CA LEU A 69 7.71 6.01 -13.00
C LEU A 69 6.53 6.69 -12.31
N ASP A 70 6.00 6.11 -11.24
CA ASP A 70 4.88 6.66 -10.48
C ASP A 70 5.26 8.02 -9.85
N VAL A 71 6.45 8.11 -9.24
CA VAL A 71 6.93 9.36 -8.63
C VAL A 71 7.22 10.40 -9.72
N TRP A 72 7.83 10.03 -10.85
CA TRP A 72 8.05 10.94 -11.97
C TRP A 72 6.72 11.50 -12.50
N ARG A 73 5.73 10.63 -12.72
CA ARG A 73 4.39 11.03 -13.20
C ARG A 73 3.73 12.03 -12.26
N ARG A 74 3.86 11.86 -10.94
CA ARG A 74 3.32 12.80 -9.94
C ARG A 74 4.11 14.11 -9.89
N THR A 75 5.42 14.04 -10.10
CA THR A 75 6.34 15.19 -10.01
C THR A 75 6.20 16.11 -11.22
N ASN A 76 6.16 15.54 -12.43
CA ASN A 76 6.10 16.30 -13.67
C ASN A 76 5.23 15.61 -14.75
N PRO A 77 3.89 15.57 -14.57
CA PRO A 77 2.99 14.88 -15.49
C PRO A 77 3.07 15.45 -16.92
N ARG A 78 3.22 16.77 -17.05
CA ARG A 78 3.28 17.45 -18.35
C ARG A 78 4.50 17.05 -19.17
N GLN A 79 5.66 16.91 -18.53
CA GLN A 79 6.88 16.45 -19.20
C GLN A 79 6.70 15.01 -19.71
N LEU A 80 6.16 14.13 -18.87
CA LEU A 80 5.90 12.75 -19.24
C LEU A 80 4.91 12.64 -20.41
N GLU A 81 3.79 13.36 -20.36
CA GLU A 81 2.77 13.39 -21.43
C GLU A 81 3.34 13.94 -22.76
N ALA A 82 4.13 15.01 -22.70
CA ALA A 82 4.77 15.59 -23.88
C ALA A 82 5.75 14.60 -24.52
N LEU A 83 6.55 13.89 -23.70
CA LEU A 83 7.51 12.92 -24.19
C LEU A 83 6.83 11.67 -24.75
N GLN A 84 5.78 11.17 -24.10
CA GLN A 84 4.95 10.07 -24.60
C GLN A 84 4.35 10.40 -25.97
N THR A 85 3.82 11.61 -26.12
CA THR A 85 3.31 12.11 -27.40
C THR A 85 4.40 12.14 -28.46
N LYS A 86 5.58 12.71 -28.14
CA LYS A 86 6.73 12.80 -29.05
C LYS A 86 7.23 11.43 -29.50
N LEU A 87 7.29 10.47 -28.59
CA LEU A 87 7.79 9.11 -28.84
C LEU A 87 6.72 8.17 -29.39
N HIS A 88 5.47 8.62 -29.49
CA HIS A 88 4.30 7.80 -29.84
C HIS A 88 4.18 6.56 -28.92
N VAL A 89 4.57 6.70 -27.66
CA VAL A 89 4.46 5.66 -26.63
C VAL A 89 3.17 5.93 -25.87
N PRO A 90 2.16 5.04 -25.94
CA PRO A 90 0.94 5.23 -25.18
C PRO A 90 1.26 5.20 -23.67
N PRO A 91 0.43 5.86 -22.84
CA PRO A 91 0.54 5.66 -21.40
C PRO A 91 0.39 4.17 -21.09
N PRO A 92 1.18 3.63 -20.15
CA PRO A 92 1.01 2.24 -19.75
C PRO A 92 -0.41 2.07 -19.18
N PRO A 93 -1.14 1.03 -19.59
CA PRO A 93 -2.50 0.79 -19.10
C PRO A 93 -2.47 0.58 -17.59
N SER A 94 -3.55 0.96 -16.91
CA SER A 94 -3.74 0.56 -15.52
C SER A 94 -3.77 -0.97 -15.40
N PRO A 95 -3.47 -1.55 -14.22
CA PRO A 95 -3.63 -3.00 -14.01
C PRO A 95 -5.02 -3.51 -14.43
N GLU A 96 -6.07 -2.73 -14.17
CA GLU A 96 -7.45 -3.06 -14.52
C GLU A 96 -7.67 -3.02 -16.04
N GLU A 97 -7.20 -1.97 -16.72
CA GLU A 97 -7.25 -1.85 -18.18
C GLU A 97 -6.48 -2.99 -18.84
N ARG A 98 -5.29 -3.31 -18.32
CA ARG A 98 -4.44 -4.40 -18.81
C ARG A 98 -5.15 -5.75 -18.70
N VAL A 99 -5.78 -6.02 -17.55
CA VAL A 99 -6.57 -7.24 -17.36
C VAL A 99 -7.75 -7.28 -18.34
N GLN A 100 -8.44 -6.17 -18.56
CA GLN A 100 -9.57 -6.10 -19.51
C GLN A 100 -9.12 -6.38 -20.94
N GLU A 101 -8.01 -5.79 -21.38
CA GLU A 101 -7.42 -6.04 -22.70
C GLU A 101 -7.02 -7.50 -22.88
N LEU A 102 -6.34 -8.08 -21.89
CA LEU A 102 -5.93 -9.49 -21.93
C LEU A 102 -7.15 -10.44 -21.89
N ALA A 103 -8.13 -10.13 -21.05
CA ALA A 103 -9.38 -10.90 -20.97
C ALA A 103 -10.11 -10.89 -22.31
N LYS A 104 -10.17 -9.72 -22.97
CA LYS A 104 -10.77 -9.56 -24.30
C LYS A 104 -10.01 -10.29 -25.40
N ALA A 105 -8.68 -10.19 -25.39
CA ALA A 105 -7.84 -10.91 -26.34
C ALA A 105 -7.98 -12.43 -26.22
N LEU A 106 -8.29 -12.93 -25.02
CA LEU A 106 -8.47 -14.35 -24.72
C LEU A 106 -9.94 -14.82 -24.81
N GLY A 107 -10.91 -13.90 -24.96
CA GLY A 107 -12.35 -14.22 -24.99
C GLY A 107 -12.90 -14.76 -23.66
N VAL A 108 -12.35 -14.29 -22.54
CA VAL A 108 -12.67 -14.75 -21.17
C VAL A 108 -13.16 -13.64 -20.25
N GLU A 109 -13.70 -12.55 -20.81
CA GLU A 109 -14.18 -11.40 -20.03
C GLU A 109 -15.28 -11.81 -19.04
N ALA A 110 -16.28 -12.56 -19.50
CA ALA A 110 -17.41 -13.00 -18.67
C ALA A 110 -16.98 -13.89 -17.49
N PRO A 111 -16.21 -14.99 -17.68
CA PRO A 111 -15.78 -15.81 -16.55
C PRO A 111 -14.86 -15.06 -15.57
N LEU A 112 -13.95 -14.21 -16.06
CA LEU A 112 -13.09 -13.42 -15.17
C LEU A 112 -13.89 -12.37 -14.38
N ALA A 113 -14.85 -11.69 -15.02
CA ALA A 113 -15.75 -10.76 -14.32
C ALA A 113 -16.57 -11.45 -13.24
N ALA A 114 -17.06 -12.68 -13.49
CA ALA A 114 -17.78 -13.46 -12.49
C ALA A 114 -16.91 -13.81 -11.27
N LEU A 115 -15.65 -14.19 -11.48
CA LEU A 115 -14.71 -14.46 -10.39
C LEU A 115 -14.36 -13.19 -9.59
N THR A 116 -14.17 -12.07 -10.28
CA THR A 116 -13.94 -10.77 -9.62
C THR A 116 -15.15 -10.38 -8.77
N GLN A 117 -16.37 -10.58 -9.27
CA GLN A 117 -17.58 -10.34 -8.50
C GLN A 117 -17.71 -11.30 -7.30
N GLU A 118 -17.39 -12.59 -7.47
CA GLU A 118 -17.35 -13.58 -6.38
C GLU A 118 -16.40 -13.11 -5.26
N ALA A 119 -15.18 -12.69 -5.61
CA ALA A 119 -14.22 -12.15 -4.67
C ALA A 119 -14.66 -10.80 -4.06
N ALA A 120 -15.40 -9.97 -4.81
CA ALA A 120 -15.89 -8.68 -4.34
C ALA A 120 -16.94 -8.80 -3.24
N VAL A 121 -17.78 -9.85 -3.28
CA VAL A 121 -18.80 -10.13 -2.26
C VAL A 121 -18.30 -11.06 -1.15
N ALA A 122 -17.11 -11.65 -1.31
CA ALA A 122 -16.54 -12.54 -0.32
C ALA A 122 -16.32 -11.82 1.03
N GLU A 123 -16.81 -12.46 2.09
CA GLU A 123 -16.65 -11.99 3.46
C GLU A 123 -15.38 -12.56 4.11
N THR A 124 -14.86 -13.70 3.70
CA THR A 124 -13.71 -14.33 4.35
C THR A 124 -12.50 -14.38 3.44
N ALA A 125 -11.30 -14.36 4.04
CA ALA A 125 -10.05 -14.49 3.29
C ALA A 125 -9.98 -15.84 2.52
N PRO A 126 -10.39 -16.99 3.11
CA PRO A 126 -10.48 -18.25 2.37
C PRO A 126 -11.39 -18.20 1.14
N ALA A 127 -12.51 -17.47 1.19
CA ALA A 127 -13.40 -17.33 0.04
C ALA A 127 -12.74 -16.56 -1.12
N VAL A 128 -11.98 -15.51 -0.83
CA VAL A 128 -11.21 -14.77 -1.85
C VAL A 128 -10.11 -15.65 -2.44
N VAL A 129 -9.42 -16.45 -1.63
CA VAL A 129 -8.41 -17.41 -2.10
C VAL A 129 -9.04 -18.46 -3.01
N ALA A 130 -10.20 -18.99 -2.64
CA ALA A 130 -10.95 -19.96 -3.44
C ALA A 130 -11.38 -19.37 -4.80
N ALA A 131 -11.86 -18.12 -4.82
CA ALA A 131 -12.19 -17.42 -6.06
C ALA A 131 -10.94 -17.20 -6.95
N SER A 132 -9.84 -16.75 -6.34
CA SER A 132 -8.57 -16.48 -7.04
C SER A 132 -7.96 -17.76 -7.64
N ALA A 133 -8.07 -18.90 -6.95
CA ALA A 133 -7.58 -20.19 -7.43
C ALA A 133 -8.29 -20.66 -8.72
N LYS A 134 -9.52 -20.21 -8.98
CA LYS A 134 -10.28 -20.55 -10.19
C LYS A 134 -9.81 -19.78 -11.42
N ILE A 135 -9.06 -18.69 -11.27
CA ILE A 135 -8.64 -17.84 -12.41
C ILE A 135 -7.85 -18.67 -13.43
N ALA A 136 -6.86 -19.45 -12.97
CA ALA A 136 -5.99 -20.22 -13.86
C ALA A 136 -6.75 -21.26 -14.70
N ALA A 137 -7.86 -21.80 -14.17
CA ALA A 137 -8.73 -22.76 -14.83
C ALA A 137 -9.73 -22.09 -15.80
N ALA A 138 -10.04 -20.81 -15.58
CA ALA A 138 -10.88 -20.01 -16.48
C ALA A 138 -10.14 -19.55 -17.74
N LEU A 139 -8.81 -19.63 -17.77
CA LEU A 139 -8.00 -19.23 -18.92
C LEU A 139 -7.86 -20.36 -19.95
N PRO A 140 -7.86 -20.07 -21.26
CA PRO A 140 -7.70 -21.09 -22.29
C PRO A 140 -6.33 -21.78 -22.19
N ALA A 141 -6.29 -23.10 -22.34
CA ALA A 141 -5.03 -23.86 -22.36
C ALA A 141 -4.12 -23.47 -23.54
N SER A 142 -4.69 -22.89 -24.60
CA SER A 142 -3.97 -22.37 -25.76
C SER A 142 -3.30 -21.01 -25.51
N ALA A 143 -3.61 -20.32 -24.41
CA ALA A 143 -3.01 -19.03 -24.10
C ALA A 143 -1.52 -19.19 -23.70
N PRO A 144 -0.63 -18.29 -24.14
CA PRO A 144 0.78 -18.33 -23.76
C PRO A 144 0.97 -18.34 -22.24
N ALA A 145 1.92 -19.13 -21.73
CA ALA A 145 2.14 -19.30 -20.30
C ALA A 145 2.41 -17.96 -19.59
N ALA A 146 3.22 -17.08 -20.18
CA ALA A 146 3.52 -15.75 -19.65
C ALA A 146 2.26 -14.88 -19.50
N VAL A 147 1.36 -14.90 -20.49
CA VAL A 147 0.10 -14.16 -20.45
C VAL A 147 -0.82 -14.72 -19.37
N ARG A 148 -0.88 -16.04 -19.24
CA ARG A 148 -1.69 -16.69 -18.18
C ARG A 148 -1.20 -16.30 -16.79
N GLU A 149 0.12 -16.32 -16.59
CA GLU A 149 0.74 -15.90 -15.33
C GLU A 149 0.46 -14.43 -15.02
N GLU A 150 0.61 -13.54 -16.01
CA GLU A 150 0.30 -12.11 -15.89
C GLU A 150 -1.15 -11.88 -15.46
N VAL A 151 -2.13 -12.50 -16.12
CA VAL A 151 -3.55 -12.35 -15.77
C VAL A 151 -3.85 -12.88 -14.37
N VAL A 152 -3.33 -14.05 -14.02
CA VAL A 152 -3.50 -14.65 -12.68
C VAL A 152 -2.92 -13.73 -11.61
N GLN A 153 -1.71 -13.20 -11.83
CA GLN A 153 -1.03 -12.33 -10.89
C GLN A 153 -1.79 -11.02 -10.68
N LEU A 154 -2.19 -10.33 -11.77
CA LEU A 154 -2.89 -9.05 -11.70
C LEU A 154 -4.24 -9.19 -10.99
N LEU A 155 -5.06 -10.16 -11.40
CA LEU A 155 -6.39 -10.35 -10.80
C LEU A 155 -6.32 -10.81 -9.35
N THR A 156 -5.43 -11.75 -9.02
CA THR A 156 -5.25 -12.20 -7.63
C THR A 156 -4.81 -11.04 -6.75
N SER A 157 -3.87 -10.22 -7.23
CA SER A 157 -3.44 -9.02 -6.50
C SER A 157 -4.60 -8.06 -6.27
N GLU A 158 -5.44 -7.83 -7.28
CA GLU A 158 -6.55 -6.88 -7.17
C GLU A 158 -7.66 -7.38 -6.23
N MET A 159 -8.03 -8.66 -6.33
CA MET A 159 -8.97 -9.30 -5.41
C MET A 159 -8.49 -9.19 -3.96
N HIS A 160 -7.21 -9.44 -3.71
CA HIS A 160 -6.62 -9.33 -2.36
C HIS A 160 -6.58 -7.89 -1.85
N LYS A 161 -6.17 -6.92 -2.68
CA LYS A 161 -6.16 -5.50 -2.32
C LYS A 161 -7.57 -4.99 -2.00
N SER A 162 -8.53 -5.29 -2.86
CA SER A 162 -9.93 -4.93 -2.68
C SER A 162 -10.52 -5.52 -1.40
N PHE A 163 -10.26 -6.81 -1.13
CA PHE A 163 -10.67 -7.44 0.12
C PHE A 163 -10.02 -6.77 1.33
N GLY A 164 -8.71 -6.54 1.29
CA GLY A 164 -7.97 -5.87 2.36
C GLY A 164 -8.52 -4.49 2.69
N ALA A 165 -8.83 -3.67 1.68
CA ALA A 165 -9.44 -2.35 1.88
C ALA A 165 -10.82 -2.43 2.54
N ARG A 166 -11.66 -3.41 2.15
CA ARG A 166 -12.98 -3.63 2.78
C ARG A 166 -12.89 -4.08 4.24
N GLN A 167 -11.83 -4.82 4.59
CA GLN A 167 -11.65 -5.36 5.94
C GLN A 167 -10.98 -4.40 6.92
N GLU A 168 -10.48 -3.26 6.47
CA GLU A 168 -9.81 -2.29 7.33
C GLU A 168 -10.72 -1.72 8.43
N ALA A 169 -11.94 -1.27 8.08
CA ALA A 169 -12.87 -0.75 9.07
C ALA A 169 -13.33 -1.81 10.09
N PRO A 170 -13.70 -3.05 9.69
CA PRO A 170 -13.92 -4.15 10.63
C PRO A 170 -12.73 -4.46 11.54
N ALA A 171 -11.51 -4.46 11.00
CA ALA A 171 -10.29 -4.71 11.77
C ALA A 171 -10.07 -3.63 12.84
N LEU A 172 -10.25 -2.36 12.49
CA LEU A 172 -10.17 -1.25 13.45
C LEU A 172 -11.26 -1.33 14.52
N GLN A 173 -12.50 -1.67 14.15
CA GLN A 173 -13.57 -1.87 15.14
C GLN A 173 -13.29 -3.04 16.09
N HIS A 174 -12.69 -4.13 15.57
CA HIS A 174 -12.26 -5.24 16.40
C HIS A 174 -11.19 -4.78 17.41
N TYR A 175 -10.17 -4.08 16.92
CA TYR A 175 -9.12 -3.50 17.74
C TYR A 175 -9.65 -2.59 18.85
N GLU A 176 -10.59 -1.67 18.53
CA GLU A 176 -11.19 -0.77 19.52
C GLU A 176 -11.89 -1.52 20.66
N ARG A 177 -12.63 -2.59 20.34
CA ARG A 177 -13.32 -3.41 21.35
C ARG A 177 -12.35 -4.17 22.22
N GLU A 178 -11.33 -4.76 21.61
CA GLU A 178 -10.34 -5.58 22.30
C GLU A 178 -9.44 -4.76 23.22
N GLN A 179 -8.92 -3.64 22.71
CA GLN A 179 -8.03 -2.74 23.46
C GLN A 179 -8.78 -1.73 24.31
N ARG A 180 -10.11 -1.61 24.16
CA ARG A 180 -10.95 -0.62 24.85
C ARG A 180 -10.46 0.82 24.66
N VAL A 181 -9.97 1.11 23.46
CA VAL A 181 -9.51 2.45 23.04
C VAL A 181 -10.32 2.91 21.83
N ALA A 182 -10.42 4.23 21.65
CA ALA A 182 -11.02 4.82 20.46
C ALA A 182 -9.91 5.17 19.45
N VAL A 183 -10.01 4.64 18.23
CA VAL A 183 -9.15 4.99 17.11
C VAL A 183 -9.67 6.28 16.47
N ARG A 184 -8.84 7.32 16.49
CA ARG A 184 -9.09 8.63 15.89
C ARG A 184 -8.32 8.78 14.58
N GLU A 185 -8.65 9.82 13.81
CA GLU A 185 -7.94 10.22 12.57
C GLU A 185 -7.82 9.12 11.52
N ARG A 186 -8.84 8.26 11.39
CA ARG A 186 -8.82 7.10 10.49
C ARG A 186 -8.82 7.50 9.02
N ASN A 187 -7.70 7.34 8.32
CA ASN A 187 -7.65 7.50 6.86
C ASN A 187 -8.14 8.85 6.31
N LEU A 188 -8.28 9.88 7.16
CA LEU A 188 -8.87 11.16 6.78
C LEU A 188 -7.84 12.16 6.27
N VAL A 189 -6.61 12.10 6.77
CA VAL A 189 -5.60 13.14 6.52
C VAL A 189 -4.37 12.51 5.86
N PHE A 190 -4.01 13.06 4.70
CA PHE A 190 -2.71 12.80 4.11
C PHE A 190 -1.66 13.60 4.88
N SER A 191 -0.81 12.91 5.63
CA SER A 191 0.29 13.52 6.36
C SER A 191 1.56 13.45 5.53
N LYS A 192 2.39 14.51 5.59
CA LYS A 192 3.67 14.57 4.91
C LYS A 192 4.69 15.35 5.72
N LYS A 193 5.97 15.01 5.53
CA LYS A 193 7.10 15.72 6.13
C LYS A 193 8.18 15.91 5.07
N GLN A 194 8.72 17.13 5.01
CA GLN A 194 9.82 17.46 4.10
C GLN A 194 11.10 16.80 4.63
N LEU A 195 11.88 16.21 3.73
CA LEU A 195 13.22 15.71 4.02
C LEU A 195 14.27 16.75 3.68
N THR A 196 14.18 17.35 2.50
CA THR A 196 15.18 18.30 1.99
C THR A 196 14.66 19.02 0.74
N THR A 197 15.52 19.80 0.08
CA THR A 197 15.32 20.34 -1.26
C THR A 197 16.50 19.95 -2.15
N LEU A 198 16.26 19.30 -3.29
CA LEU A 198 17.27 18.83 -4.24
C LEU A 198 17.02 19.41 -5.63
N GLY A 199 18.00 20.11 -6.22
CA GLY A 199 17.90 20.63 -7.59
C GLY A 199 16.66 21.51 -7.85
N GLY A 200 16.20 22.25 -6.83
CA GLY A 200 14.97 23.06 -6.90
C GLY A 200 13.67 22.28 -6.71
N TYR A 201 13.73 21.02 -6.26
CA TYR A 201 12.59 20.20 -5.88
C TYR A 201 12.53 20.01 -4.37
N ASP A 202 11.38 20.29 -3.75
CA ASP A 202 11.15 19.93 -2.36
C ASP A 202 10.82 18.42 -2.28
N VAL A 203 11.59 17.69 -1.48
CA VAL A 203 11.45 16.24 -1.32
C VAL A 203 10.67 15.94 -0.06
N PHE A 204 9.55 15.22 -0.20
CA PHE A 204 8.69 14.82 0.90
C PHE A 204 8.51 13.30 0.95
N VAL A 205 8.34 12.80 2.17
CA VAL A 205 7.65 11.53 2.41
C VAL A 205 6.22 11.81 2.90
N GLY A 206 5.27 10.98 2.49
CA GLY A 206 3.87 11.17 2.89
C GLY A 206 2.99 9.94 2.75
N GLY A 207 1.80 9.98 3.34
CA GLY A 207 0.85 8.88 3.21
C GLY A 207 -0.41 9.10 4.04
N LYS A 208 -1.33 8.14 3.97
CA LYS A 208 -2.53 8.09 4.81
C LYS A 208 -2.30 7.08 5.92
N ILE A 209 -2.52 7.51 7.14
CA ILE A 209 -2.38 6.67 8.34
C ILE A 209 -3.74 6.02 8.63
N ASP A 210 -3.75 4.72 8.92
CA ASP A 210 -4.97 3.96 9.19
C ASP A 210 -5.68 4.44 10.47
N GLY A 211 -4.92 4.91 11.45
CA GLY A 211 -5.47 5.67 12.58
C GLY A 211 -4.44 5.98 13.66
N LYS A 212 -4.92 6.64 14.71
CA LYS A 212 -4.15 6.89 15.94
C LYS A 212 -4.96 6.48 17.17
N ALA A 213 -4.31 5.87 18.15
CA ALA A 213 -4.92 5.51 19.43
C ALA A 213 -3.92 5.69 20.57
N GLY A 214 -4.31 6.40 21.63
CA GLY A 214 -3.48 6.56 22.83
C GLY A 214 -2.10 7.19 22.57
N GLY A 215 -1.99 8.10 21.60
CA GLY A 215 -0.71 8.72 21.18
C GLY A 215 0.10 7.91 20.17
N LYS A 216 -0.35 6.70 19.84
CA LYS A 216 0.35 5.78 18.93
C LYS A 216 -0.19 5.85 17.52
N VAL A 217 0.70 5.58 16.57
CA VAL A 217 0.37 5.40 15.16
C VAL A 217 -0.08 3.96 14.94
N LEU A 218 -1.22 3.76 14.26
CA LEU A 218 -1.70 2.44 13.90
C LEU A 218 -1.51 2.19 12.40
N GLU A 219 -0.99 1.01 12.08
CA GLU A 219 -0.96 0.44 10.73
C GLU A 219 -1.68 -0.91 10.76
N VAL A 220 -2.69 -1.09 9.92
CA VAL A 220 -3.54 -2.28 9.88
C VAL A 220 -3.17 -3.13 8.67
N LYS A 221 -2.87 -4.41 8.92
CA LYS A 221 -2.60 -5.40 7.87
C LYS A 221 -3.64 -6.49 7.90
N ASN A 222 -4.53 -6.49 6.90
CA ASN A 222 -5.45 -7.59 6.66
C ASN A 222 -4.70 -8.78 6.04
N ARG A 223 -4.36 -9.75 6.88
CA ARG A 223 -3.67 -10.98 6.47
C ARG A 223 -4.69 -11.99 5.95
N ILE A 224 -4.26 -12.77 4.96
CA ILE A 224 -5.09 -13.79 4.33
C ILE A 224 -4.82 -15.17 4.92
N LYS A 225 -3.54 -15.50 5.15
CA LYS A 225 -3.12 -16.87 5.48
C LYS A 225 -2.75 -17.06 6.94
N ARG A 226 -1.99 -16.13 7.51
CA ARG A 226 -1.42 -16.21 8.85
C ARG A 226 -0.97 -14.84 9.34
N PHE A 227 -0.82 -14.70 10.65
CA PHE A 227 -0.02 -13.64 11.24
C PHE A 227 1.47 -13.81 10.90
N MET A 228 2.20 -12.72 10.77
CA MET A 228 3.62 -12.73 10.46
C MET A 228 4.45 -12.61 11.72
N THR A 229 5.39 -13.55 11.92
CA THR A 229 6.37 -13.50 13.03
C THR A 229 7.72 -14.01 12.51
N PRO A 230 8.75 -13.15 12.42
CA PRO A 230 8.74 -11.71 12.68
C PRO A 230 7.86 -10.94 11.68
N LEU A 231 7.60 -9.65 11.96
CA LEU A 231 6.96 -8.78 10.99
C LEU A 231 7.84 -8.66 9.73
N PRO A 232 7.23 -8.57 8.52
CA PRO A 232 8.00 -8.35 7.32
C PRO A 232 8.74 -7.00 7.37
N PRO A 233 10.01 -6.91 6.91
CA PRO A 233 10.77 -5.67 6.94
C PRO A 233 10.08 -4.49 6.25
N TYR A 234 9.38 -4.74 5.14
CA TYR A 234 8.65 -3.69 4.43
C TYR A 234 7.46 -3.11 5.21
N ASP A 235 6.80 -3.92 6.04
CA ASP A 235 5.72 -3.44 6.90
C ASP A 235 6.29 -2.57 8.05
N VAL A 236 7.44 -2.97 8.59
CA VAL A 236 8.17 -2.19 9.61
C VAL A 236 8.63 -0.85 9.02
N ALA A 237 9.29 -0.85 7.85
CA ALA A 237 9.78 0.36 7.20
C ALA A 237 8.66 1.35 6.85
N GLN A 238 7.48 0.86 6.43
CA GLN A 238 6.31 1.70 6.20
C GLN A 238 5.86 2.37 7.51
N LEU A 239 5.76 1.62 8.61
CA LEU A 239 5.38 2.17 9.90
C LEU A 239 6.42 3.17 10.44
N GLN A 240 7.72 2.86 10.33
CA GLN A 240 8.79 3.81 10.67
C GLN A 240 8.63 5.12 9.90
N THR A 241 8.28 5.06 8.60
CA THR A 241 8.02 6.28 7.83
C THR A 241 6.87 7.10 8.40
N TYR A 242 5.79 6.49 8.89
CA TYR A 242 4.72 7.22 9.57
C TYR A 242 5.14 7.79 10.92
N LEU A 243 5.94 7.06 11.71
CA LEU A 243 6.50 7.56 12.96
C LEU A 243 7.34 8.82 12.71
N PHE A 244 8.19 8.81 11.68
CA PHE A 244 8.94 10.00 11.25
C PHE A 244 8.04 11.18 10.86
N ILE A 245 7.04 10.92 9.99
CA ILE A 245 6.11 11.96 9.49
C ILE A 245 5.39 12.65 10.65
N LEU A 246 5.02 11.88 11.67
CA LEU A 246 4.21 12.35 12.79
C LEU A 246 5.02 12.77 14.02
N GLY A 247 6.34 12.51 14.04
CA GLY A 247 7.17 12.71 15.23
C GLY A 247 6.75 11.81 16.40
N ALA A 248 6.29 10.59 16.12
CA ALA A 248 5.84 9.64 17.13
C ALA A 248 6.96 8.70 17.56
N THR A 249 6.99 8.33 18.84
CA THR A 249 8.01 7.45 19.44
C THR A 249 7.71 5.97 19.30
N ASP A 250 6.45 5.62 19.06
CA ASP A 250 6.02 4.24 18.85
C ASP A 250 4.72 4.17 18.05
N GLY A 251 4.51 3.00 17.46
CA GLY A 251 3.31 2.63 16.75
C GLY A 251 2.98 1.17 16.98
N GLU A 252 1.83 0.76 16.46
CA GLU A 252 1.35 -0.61 16.56
C GLU A 252 0.90 -1.10 15.19
N LEU A 253 1.44 -2.25 14.82
CA LEU A 253 0.99 -2.98 13.64
C LEU A 253 -0.10 -3.97 14.08
N VAL A 254 -1.30 -3.75 13.57
CA VAL A 254 -2.48 -4.58 13.83
C VAL A 254 -2.64 -5.56 12.67
N GLU A 255 -2.24 -6.81 12.85
CA GLU A 255 -2.52 -7.86 11.88
C GLU A 255 -3.92 -8.42 12.14
N HIS A 256 -4.78 -8.44 11.13
CA HIS A 256 -6.13 -8.98 11.23
C HIS A 256 -6.28 -10.18 10.30
N LEU A 257 -6.78 -11.30 10.81
CA LEU A 257 -7.05 -12.52 10.05
C LEU A 257 -8.55 -12.82 10.10
N ARG A 258 -9.18 -12.87 8.92
CA ARG A 258 -10.62 -13.15 8.78
C ARG A 258 -10.85 -14.59 8.32
N GLY A 259 -10.86 -15.51 9.28
CA GLY A 259 -11.29 -16.91 9.11
C GLY A 259 -12.73 -17.11 9.60
N ASP A 260 -13.04 -18.33 10.07
CA ASP A 260 -14.32 -18.64 10.73
C ASP A 260 -14.51 -17.81 12.01
N GLU A 261 -13.41 -17.57 12.72
CA GLU A 261 -13.32 -16.59 13.80
C GLU A 261 -12.36 -15.48 13.39
N ALA A 262 -12.78 -14.23 13.62
CA ALA A 262 -11.93 -13.08 13.42
C ALA A 262 -10.88 -13.03 14.53
N ALA A 263 -9.61 -12.97 14.15
CA ALA A 263 -8.51 -12.88 15.10
C ALA A 263 -7.64 -11.68 14.75
N SER A 264 -7.09 -11.03 15.78
CA SER A 264 -6.14 -9.93 15.63
C SER A 264 -4.87 -10.22 16.41
N LYS A 265 -3.74 -9.77 15.88
CA LYS A 265 -2.44 -9.79 16.57
C LYS A 265 -1.87 -8.39 16.54
N LEU A 266 -1.53 -7.89 17.72
CA LEU A 266 -0.90 -6.59 17.89
C LEU A 266 0.62 -6.77 18.04
N THR A 267 1.40 -6.02 17.26
CA THR A 267 2.84 -5.94 17.44
C THR A 267 3.25 -4.48 17.64
N LYS A 268 3.84 -4.16 18.78
CA LYS A 268 4.38 -2.82 19.06
C LYS A 268 5.69 -2.64 18.33
N VAL A 269 5.88 -1.46 17.74
CA VAL A 269 7.10 -1.08 17.03
C VAL A 269 7.54 0.28 17.56
N ALA A 270 8.71 0.32 18.19
CA ALA A 270 9.33 1.56 18.62
C ALA A 270 9.92 2.30 17.42
N TRP A 271 10.00 3.62 17.52
CA TRP A 271 10.79 4.43 16.60
C TRP A 271 12.24 3.94 16.59
N ASP A 272 12.75 3.68 15.39
CA ASP A 272 14.13 3.24 15.17
C ASP A 272 14.87 4.31 14.37
N ALA A 273 15.50 5.23 15.10
CA ALA A 273 16.27 6.33 14.53
C ALA A 273 17.40 5.80 13.63
N ARG A 274 18.08 4.72 14.04
CA ARG A 274 19.16 4.13 13.26
C ARG A 274 18.65 3.60 11.93
N MET A 275 17.56 2.82 11.91
CA MET A 275 16.95 2.35 10.66
C MET A 275 16.56 3.53 9.75
N TRP A 276 16.02 4.60 10.33
CA TRP A 276 15.67 5.79 9.55
C TRP A 276 16.89 6.47 8.94
N GLU A 277 17.92 6.73 9.74
CA GLU A 277 19.11 7.50 9.38
C GLU A 277 20.07 6.75 8.46
N THR A 278 20.21 5.43 8.63
CA THR A 278 21.18 4.65 7.86
C THR A 278 20.56 3.95 6.65
N GLN A 279 19.26 3.69 6.67
CA GLN A 279 18.60 2.89 5.64
C GLN A 279 17.45 3.62 4.94
N LEU A 280 16.49 4.22 5.64
CA LEU A 280 15.29 4.73 4.96
C LEU A 280 15.52 6.09 4.31
N ALA A 281 15.96 7.09 5.08
CA ALA A 281 16.15 8.44 4.58
C ALA A 281 17.23 8.51 3.48
N PRO A 282 18.43 7.93 3.62
CA PRO A 282 19.45 7.98 2.57
C PRO A 282 18.98 7.40 1.24
N PHE A 283 18.20 6.31 1.27
CA PHE A 283 17.68 5.69 0.05
C PHE A 283 16.62 6.56 -0.62
N VAL A 284 15.72 7.18 0.15
CA VAL A 284 14.74 8.13 -0.39
C VAL A 284 15.43 9.35 -1.00
N LEU A 285 16.49 9.86 -0.35
CA LEU A 285 17.28 10.99 -0.86
C LEU A 285 18.01 10.63 -2.15
N ARG A 286 18.69 9.48 -2.21
CA ARG A 286 19.38 9.02 -3.43
C ARG A 286 18.41 8.74 -4.57
N PHE A 287 17.27 8.12 -4.30
CA PHE A 287 16.18 7.94 -5.27
C PHE A 287 15.70 9.27 -5.83
N SER A 288 15.47 10.25 -4.95
CA SER A 288 14.98 11.58 -5.35
C SER A 288 16.02 12.33 -6.17
N SER A 289 17.30 12.24 -5.79
CA SER A 289 18.43 12.77 -6.58
C SER A 289 18.50 12.15 -7.97
N ALA A 290 18.41 10.82 -8.05
CA ALA A 290 18.39 10.09 -9.32
C ALA A 290 17.23 10.55 -10.21
N LEU A 291 16.06 10.81 -9.61
CA LEU A 291 14.91 11.35 -10.34
C LEU A 291 15.14 12.77 -10.85
N VAL A 292 15.78 13.65 -10.06
CA VAL A 292 16.13 15.01 -10.51
C VAL A 292 17.06 14.97 -11.72
N HIS A 293 18.15 14.19 -11.65
CA HIS A 293 19.09 14.02 -12.77
C HIS A 293 18.39 13.42 -14.00
N PHE A 294 17.60 12.38 -13.79
CA PHE A 294 16.81 11.74 -14.83
C PHE A 294 15.84 12.72 -15.52
N MET A 295 15.15 13.59 -14.76
CA MET A 295 14.23 14.59 -15.32
C MET A 295 14.95 15.67 -16.15
N GLY A 296 16.26 15.83 -16.00
CA GLY A 296 17.11 16.68 -16.83
C GLY A 296 17.67 16.00 -18.09
N ASP A 297 17.55 14.67 -18.21
CA ASP A 297 18.12 13.88 -19.30
C ASP A 297 17.02 13.25 -20.18
N GLU A 298 16.62 13.99 -21.24
CA GLU A 298 15.59 13.54 -22.19
C GLU A 298 15.94 12.21 -22.89
N GLY A 299 17.24 11.93 -23.09
CA GLY A 299 17.69 10.67 -23.69
C GLY A 299 17.42 9.48 -22.78
N SER A 300 17.79 9.59 -21.50
CA SER A 300 17.44 8.59 -20.48
C SER A 300 15.94 8.43 -20.33
N GLN A 301 15.16 9.51 -20.37
CA GLN A 301 13.70 9.44 -20.29
C GLN A 301 13.09 8.66 -21.45
N ALA A 302 13.54 8.92 -22.68
CA ALA A 302 13.06 8.21 -23.85
C ALA A 302 13.39 6.71 -23.78
N HIS A 303 14.63 6.38 -23.45
CA HIS A 303 15.06 5.00 -23.27
C HIS A 303 14.32 4.30 -22.12
N PHE A 304 13.99 5.02 -21.05
CA PHE A 304 13.23 4.45 -19.94
C PHE A 304 11.80 4.11 -20.35
N LEU A 305 11.12 4.98 -21.10
CA LEU A 305 9.75 4.73 -21.55
C LEU A 305 9.65 3.60 -22.57
N GLN A 306 10.65 3.46 -23.43
CA GLN A 306 10.69 2.43 -24.49
C GLN A 306 11.35 1.13 -24.03
N GLY A 307 12.07 1.15 -22.91
CA GLY A 307 12.88 0.04 -22.43
C GLY A 307 12.11 -1.00 -21.62
N GLU A 308 12.63 -2.22 -21.65
CA GLU A 308 12.22 -3.31 -20.76
C GLU A 308 12.70 -3.06 -19.32
N SER A 309 12.16 -3.84 -18.37
CA SER A 309 12.45 -3.74 -16.91
C SER A 309 13.97 -3.69 -16.61
N GLY A 310 14.80 -4.51 -17.26
CA GLY A 310 16.26 -4.49 -17.06
C GLY A 310 16.93 -3.19 -17.53
N ALA A 311 16.51 -2.64 -18.68
CA ALA A 311 17.04 -1.38 -19.19
C ALA A 311 16.63 -0.20 -18.31
N LYS A 312 15.37 -0.20 -17.82
CA LYS A 312 14.86 0.78 -16.86
C LYS A 312 15.69 0.80 -15.57
N ARG A 313 16.02 -0.37 -15.03
CA ARG A 313 16.86 -0.50 -13.84
C ARG A 313 18.26 0.07 -14.05
N GLU A 314 18.89 -0.23 -15.18
CA GLU A 314 20.23 0.31 -15.46
C GLU A 314 20.23 1.83 -15.63
N ILE A 315 19.16 2.41 -16.19
CA ILE A 315 19.00 3.87 -16.25
C ILE A 315 18.89 4.46 -14.84
N ILE A 316 18.06 3.87 -13.97
CA ILE A 316 17.94 4.31 -12.57
C ILE A 316 19.29 4.21 -11.88
N ARG A 317 19.99 3.08 -12.01
CA ARG A 317 21.31 2.85 -11.40
C ARG A 317 22.34 3.90 -11.82
N ARG A 318 22.38 4.24 -13.11
CA ARG A 318 23.28 5.28 -13.63
C ARG A 318 23.03 6.64 -12.98
N HIS A 319 21.77 7.03 -12.81
CA HIS A 319 21.43 8.31 -12.15
C HIS A 319 21.59 8.23 -10.62
N TRP A 320 21.43 7.05 -10.02
CA TRP A 320 21.64 6.81 -8.59
C TRP A 320 23.09 7.00 -8.14
N LEU A 321 24.04 6.68 -9.02
CA LEU A 321 25.48 6.81 -8.76
C LEU A 321 26.00 8.23 -8.99
N GLN A 322 25.18 9.17 -9.45
CA GLN A 322 25.58 10.56 -9.58
C GLN A 322 25.61 11.24 -8.22
N GLU A 323 26.48 12.24 -8.09
CA GLU A 323 26.53 13.09 -6.90
C GLU A 323 25.20 13.81 -6.66
N LEU A 324 24.89 14.07 -5.39
CA LEU A 324 23.68 14.81 -5.04
C LEU A 324 23.73 16.21 -5.67
N PRO A 325 22.67 16.65 -6.39
CA PRO A 325 22.60 17.99 -6.93
C PRO A 325 22.88 19.01 -5.82
N HIS A 326 23.90 19.85 -6.02
CA HIS A 326 24.25 20.87 -5.04
C HIS A 326 23.11 21.89 -4.95
N GLY A 327 22.27 21.76 -3.93
CA GLY A 327 21.21 22.70 -3.58
C GLY A 327 21.64 23.49 -2.36
N SER A 328 22.20 24.70 -2.58
CA SER A 328 22.36 25.90 -1.72
C SER A 328 22.18 25.83 -0.17
N GLY A 329 22.44 24.72 0.50
CA GLY A 329 22.11 24.51 1.90
C GLY A 329 22.90 23.35 2.51
N GLU A 330 24.21 23.32 2.29
CA GLU A 330 25.15 22.41 2.97
C GLU A 330 25.04 22.42 4.51
N SER A 331 24.26 23.32 5.12
CA SER A 331 24.09 23.37 6.58
C SER A 331 22.96 22.51 7.15
N ASP A 332 22.02 21.97 6.37
CA ASP A 332 20.76 21.46 6.95
C ASP A 332 20.67 19.94 7.17
N PHE A 333 21.46 19.12 6.48
CA PHE A 333 21.45 17.70 6.80
C PHE A 333 22.24 17.41 8.07
N ALA A 334 23.39 18.07 8.27
CA ALA A 334 24.18 17.96 9.50
C ALA A 334 23.48 18.61 10.71
N SER A 335 22.70 19.69 10.52
CA SER A 335 21.96 20.33 11.62
C SER A 335 20.69 19.57 12.05
N LEU A 336 20.15 18.67 11.22
CA LEU A 336 19.04 17.80 11.60
C LEU A 336 19.47 16.65 12.52
N VAL A 337 20.78 16.40 12.65
CA VAL A 337 21.36 15.28 13.42
C VAL A 337 22.00 15.72 14.74
N ASP A 338 22.08 17.01 15.04
CA ASP A 338 22.75 17.53 16.23
C ASP A 338 21.86 18.51 17.02
N GLU A 339 21.16 18.01 18.04
CA GLU A 339 21.02 18.65 19.36
C GLU A 339 20.31 17.66 20.32
N GLU A 340 21.04 17.21 21.36
CA GLU A 340 20.65 16.25 22.44
C GLU A 340 21.00 14.76 22.25
N SER A 341 22.30 14.44 22.22
CA SER A 341 22.84 13.30 23.00
C SER A 341 24.38 13.30 22.94
N SER A 342 25.01 14.05 23.84
CA SER A 342 26.44 13.91 24.11
C SER A 342 26.72 12.57 24.81
N ASP A 343 27.63 11.80 24.20
CA ASP A 343 28.52 10.77 24.77
C ASP A 343 28.37 9.37 24.16
N GLU A 344 28.99 9.20 22.99
CA GLU A 344 29.80 8.06 22.51
C GLU A 344 29.81 8.08 20.97
N ALA A 345 30.91 8.53 20.36
CA ALA A 345 31.08 8.48 18.92
C ALA A 345 31.11 7.00 18.46
N PRO A 346 30.19 6.54 17.59
CA PRO A 346 30.30 5.23 16.98
C PRO A 346 31.49 5.24 16.02
N SER A 347 32.27 4.15 16.02
CA SER A 347 33.38 3.91 15.09
C SER A 347 32.93 3.99 13.64
N GLU A 348 33.74 4.62 12.78
CA GLU A 348 33.49 5.00 11.38
C GLU A 348 33.37 3.83 10.37
N ASP A 349 32.95 2.63 10.78
CA ASP A 349 32.91 1.44 9.91
C ASP A 349 31.48 0.94 9.56
N ASP A 350 30.44 1.76 9.74
CA ASP A 350 29.07 1.45 9.24
C ASP A 350 28.91 1.93 7.78
N ASP A 351 29.65 1.28 6.86
CA ASP A 351 29.46 1.46 5.41
C ASP A 351 28.04 1.03 5.02
N ALA A 352 27.24 1.96 4.50
CA ALA A 352 25.93 1.64 3.93
C ALA A 352 26.11 0.55 2.83
N PRO A 353 25.27 -0.51 2.83
CA PRO A 353 25.45 -1.65 1.93
C PRO A 353 25.45 -1.20 0.47
N SER A 354 26.38 -1.76 -0.30
CA SER A 354 26.52 -1.43 -1.72
C SER A 354 25.29 -1.90 -2.51
N TRP A 355 24.99 -1.24 -3.63
CA TRP A 355 23.88 -1.65 -4.52
C TRP A 355 23.98 -3.12 -4.95
N ASP A 356 25.19 -3.61 -5.18
CA ASP A 356 25.45 -5.01 -5.56
C ASP A 356 25.13 -5.98 -4.43
N GLU A 357 25.28 -5.55 -3.17
CA GLU A 357 24.93 -6.33 -1.98
C GLU A 357 23.41 -6.40 -1.79
N LEU A 358 22.71 -5.28 -1.98
CA LEU A 358 21.26 -5.24 -1.95
C LEU A 358 20.62 -6.03 -3.10
N GLU A 359 21.21 -5.98 -4.30
CA GLU A 359 20.75 -6.79 -5.42
C GLU A 359 21.01 -8.28 -5.16
N ARG A 360 22.14 -8.63 -4.54
CA ARG A 360 22.43 -10.01 -4.12
C ARG A 360 21.43 -10.50 -3.07
N GLU A 361 21.05 -9.65 -2.13
CA GLU A 361 20.06 -9.98 -1.10
C GLU A 361 18.64 -10.11 -1.67
N ALA A 362 18.23 -9.21 -2.57
CA ALA A 362 16.96 -9.30 -3.28
C ALA A 362 16.88 -10.56 -4.17
N GLN A 363 17.94 -10.88 -4.91
CA GLN A 363 18.03 -12.11 -5.70
C GLN A 363 18.04 -13.37 -4.81
N ALA A 364 18.65 -13.31 -3.63
CA ALA A 364 18.61 -14.40 -2.66
C ALA A 364 17.19 -14.62 -2.13
N ALA A 365 16.44 -13.55 -1.86
CA ALA A 365 15.03 -13.63 -1.47
C ALA A 365 14.15 -14.26 -2.57
N ASP A 366 14.37 -13.88 -3.83
CA ASP A 366 13.67 -14.48 -4.98
C ASP A 366 13.96 -15.98 -5.13
N ARG A 367 15.23 -16.40 -4.92
CA ARG A 367 15.62 -17.81 -4.95
C ARG A 367 14.98 -18.59 -3.82
N LEU A 368 14.94 -18.06 -2.60
CA LEU A 368 14.31 -18.70 -1.45
C LEU A 368 12.81 -18.90 -1.68
N ASN A 369 12.11 -17.90 -2.23
CA ASN A 369 10.70 -18.00 -2.60
C ASN A 369 10.45 -19.03 -3.73
N ALA A 370 11.37 -19.14 -4.69
CA ALA A 370 11.29 -20.14 -5.75
C ALA A 370 11.49 -21.58 -5.21
N THR A 371 12.38 -21.77 -4.23
CA THR A 371 12.56 -23.07 -3.56
C THR A 371 11.39 -23.43 -2.65
N GLU A 372 10.81 -22.46 -1.92
CA GLU A 372 9.63 -22.70 -1.07
C GLU A 372 8.39 -23.10 -1.91
N LYS A 373 8.27 -22.56 -3.13
CA LYS A 373 7.25 -22.98 -4.10
C LYS A 373 7.47 -24.39 -4.66
N ARG A 374 8.72 -24.85 -4.77
CA ARG A 374 9.04 -26.21 -5.26
C ARG A 374 8.93 -27.28 -4.17
N GLY A 375 9.15 -26.92 -2.91
CA GLY A 375 9.08 -27.86 -1.78
C GLY A 375 7.67 -28.20 -1.29
N ARG A 376 6.61 -27.58 -1.83
CA ARG A 376 5.20 -27.83 -1.43
C ARG A 376 4.43 -28.70 -2.43
N GLY A 377 5.14 -29.41 -3.30
CA GLY A 377 4.54 -30.12 -4.44
C GLY A 377 4.03 -31.54 -4.18
N ASP A 378 4.50 -32.25 -3.14
CA ASP A 378 4.36 -33.71 -3.10
C ASP A 378 3.87 -34.34 -1.78
N ASP A 379 3.51 -33.55 -0.75
CA ASP A 379 3.14 -34.11 0.57
C ASP A 379 1.62 -34.17 0.85
N ASP A 380 0.75 -33.89 -0.13
CA ASP A 380 -0.71 -33.87 0.05
C ASP A 380 -1.42 -35.23 -0.24
N ASP A 381 -0.68 -36.32 -0.50
CA ASP A 381 -1.26 -37.63 -0.82
C ASP A 381 -1.54 -38.54 0.41
N GLU A 382 -1.20 -38.12 1.64
CA GLU A 382 -1.46 -38.96 2.84
C GLU A 382 -2.86 -38.76 3.47
N ASP A 383 -3.66 -37.80 3.02
CA ASP A 383 -4.95 -37.46 3.66
C ASP A 383 -6.19 -38.16 3.06
N GLU A 384 -6.06 -38.93 1.96
CA GLU A 384 -7.18 -39.69 1.39
C GLU A 384 -7.56 -40.94 2.21
N ASP A 385 -6.62 -41.58 2.89
CA ASP A 385 -6.89 -42.83 3.62
C ASP A 385 -7.65 -42.58 4.95
N TYR A 386 -7.51 -41.39 5.54
CA TYR A 386 -8.26 -40.99 6.73
C TYR A 386 -9.75 -40.76 6.45
N ARG A 387 -10.12 -40.35 5.22
CA ARG A 387 -11.54 -40.15 4.84
C ARG A 387 -12.27 -41.47 4.53
N ARG A 388 -11.57 -42.52 4.11
CA ARG A 388 -12.19 -43.82 3.80
C ARG A 388 -12.62 -44.62 5.04
N SER A 389 -11.96 -44.41 6.17
CA SER A 389 -12.22 -45.15 7.41
C SER A 389 -13.45 -44.65 8.20
N LYS A 390 -13.90 -43.40 8.01
CA LYS A 390 -15.11 -42.87 8.70
C LYS A 390 -16.44 -43.22 8.03
N LYS A 391 -16.45 -43.63 6.76
CA LYS A 391 -17.71 -43.94 6.04
C LYS A 391 -18.25 -45.36 6.29
N LYS A 392 -17.45 -46.26 6.88
CA LYS A 392 -17.85 -47.65 7.16
C LYS A 392 -18.46 -47.88 8.55
N LYS A 393 -18.48 -46.87 9.43
CA LYS A 393 -18.90 -47.01 10.84
C LYS A 393 -20.31 -46.46 11.15
N LYS A 394 -21.06 -46.00 10.14
CA LYS A 394 -22.38 -45.36 10.32
C LYS A 394 -23.57 -46.17 9.78
N SER A 395 -23.37 -47.44 9.42
CA SER A 395 -24.43 -48.33 8.92
C SER A 395 -24.52 -49.63 9.74
N SER A 396 -24.70 -49.54 11.06
CA SER A 396 -25.08 -50.70 11.88
C SER A 396 -25.55 -50.27 13.28
N SER A 397 -26.73 -49.65 13.39
CA SER A 397 -27.47 -49.60 14.67
C SER A 397 -28.94 -49.23 14.47
N SER A 398 -29.78 -50.20 14.13
CA SER A 398 -31.22 -50.12 14.38
C SER A 398 -31.79 -51.53 14.50
N GLY A 399 -32.30 -51.89 15.68
CA GLY A 399 -33.16 -53.06 15.86
C GLY A 399 -32.76 -53.94 17.04
N GLY A 400 -33.14 -53.55 18.26
CA GLY A 400 -33.01 -54.40 19.44
C GLY A 400 -33.85 -53.89 20.61
N GLY A 401 -34.86 -54.68 20.99
CA GLY A 401 -35.70 -54.49 22.17
C GLY A 401 -37.19 -54.48 21.78
N GLY A 402 -38.05 -55.39 22.21
CA GLY A 402 -37.98 -56.47 23.19
C GLY A 402 -39.44 -56.77 23.54
N GLY A 403 -39.91 -58.00 23.34
CA GLY A 403 -40.34 -58.83 24.46
C GLY A 403 -41.86 -58.87 24.63
N GLY A 404 -42.42 -60.05 24.84
CA GLY A 404 -43.82 -60.21 25.27
C GLY A 404 -44.57 -61.33 24.56
N GLY A 405 -44.26 -62.58 24.89
CA GLY A 405 -45.17 -63.70 24.65
C GLY A 405 -46.05 -63.91 25.87
N ARG A 406 -47.36 -64.16 25.68
CA ARG A 406 -48.18 -65.18 26.37
C ARG A 406 -49.68 -64.99 26.11
N GLY A 407 -50.34 -66.11 25.80
CA GLY A 407 -51.78 -66.38 25.99
C GLY A 407 -52.70 -65.66 25.00
N GLY A 408 -53.70 -66.28 24.37
CA GLY A 408 -54.45 -67.48 24.71
C GLY A 408 -55.96 -67.14 24.65
N GLY A 409 -56.75 -67.97 23.97
CA GLY A 409 -58.22 -67.94 24.00
C GLY A 409 -58.85 -66.93 23.06
N SER A 410 -59.56 -67.33 22.00
CA SER A 410 -60.89 -67.96 21.97
C SER A 410 -62.03 -66.96 21.84
N SER A 411 -62.82 -67.21 20.80
CA SER A 411 -64.28 -67.05 20.69
C SER A 411 -64.91 -65.66 20.54
N ARG A 412 -65.50 -65.53 19.34
CA ARG A 412 -66.94 -65.33 19.05
C ARG A 412 -67.53 -63.92 19.08
N ARG A 413 -68.20 -63.69 17.94
CA ARG A 413 -69.32 -62.79 17.61
C ARG A 413 -68.96 -61.38 17.20
#